data_AF-A0A5N5ELP1-F1
#
_entry.id   AF-A0A5N5ELP1-F1
#
_cell.length_a   1.000
_cell.length_b   1.000
_cell.length_c   1.000
_cell.angle_alpha   90.00
_cell.angle_beta   90.00
_cell.angle_gamma   90.00
#
_symmetry.space_group_name_H-M   'P 1'
#
loop_
_entity.id
_entity.type
_entity.pdbx_description
1 polymer ?
#
loop_
_entity_poly.entity_id
_entity_poly.type
_entity_poly.pdbx_seq_one_letter_code
_entity_poly.pdbx_strand_id
1 'polypeptide(L)' 'MRDISTQLAQWHARGEDFALATVVRTWRSSPRMPGAS' A
#
# COMPACT_ATOMS: atom_id res chain seq x y z
N MET A 1 0.09 -1.95 -4.55
CA MET A 1 0.15 -0.60 -5.14
C MET A 1 -0.84 -0.35 -6.28
N ARG A 2 -0.78 -1.03 -7.45
CA ARG A 2 -1.73 -0.78 -8.56
C ARG A 2 -3.18 -1.17 -8.22
N ASP A 3 -3.32 -2.14 -7.31
CA ASP A 3 -4.56 -2.65 -6.74
C ASP A 3 -5.26 -1.64 -5.79
N ILE A 4 -4.50 -0.71 -5.19
CA ILE A 4 -5.04 0.27 -4.21
C ILE A 4 -4.91 1.73 -4.67
N SER A 5 -4.27 2.00 -5.81
CA SER A 5 -3.97 3.36 -6.27
C SER A 5 -5.20 4.23 -6.50
N THR A 6 -6.30 3.64 -6.99
CA THR A 6 -7.56 4.36 -7.20
C THR A 6 -8.14 4.86 -5.89
N GLN A 7 -8.10 4.03 -4.84
CA GLN A 7 -8.61 4.38 -3.53
C GLN A 7 -7.74 5.43 -2.83
N LEU A 8 -6.41 5.30 -2.93
CA LEU A 8 -5.47 6.31 -2.43
C LEU A 8 -5.68 7.68 -3.10
N ALA A 9 -5.89 7.69 -4.42
CA ALA A 9 -6.18 8.93 -5.14
C ALA A 9 -7.46 9.61 -4.66
N GLN A 10 -8.49 8.83 -4.32
CA GLN A 10 -9.73 9.36 -3.77
C GLN A 10 -9.55 9.97 -2.38
N TRP A 11 -8.82 9.30 -1.48
CA TRP A 11 -8.50 9.84 -0.15
C TRP A 11 -7.68 11.14 -0.26
N HIS A 12 -6.64 11.12 -1.09
CA HIS A 12 -5.82 12.29 -1.34
C HIS A 12 -6.63 13.47 -1.90
N ALA A 13 -7.54 13.23 -2.87
CA ALA A 13 -8.38 14.28 -3.45
C ALA A 13 -9.36 14.90 -2.44
N ARG A 14 -9.74 14.16 -1.39
CA ARG A 14 -10.60 14.66 -0.31
C ARG A 14 -9.82 15.38 0.81
N GLY A 15 -8.49 15.42 0.73
CA GLY A 15 -7.64 15.92 1.82
C GLY A 15 -7.75 15.07 3.08
N GLU A 16 -8.07 13.78 2.93
CA GLU A 16 -8.19 12.85 4.05
C GLU A 16 -6.79 12.33 4.41
N ASP A 17 -6.43 12.37 5.69
CA ASP A 17 -5.16 11.82 6.16
C ASP A 17 -5.18 10.29 6.06
N PHE A 18 -4.16 9.71 5.45
CA PHE A 18 -3.98 8.26 5.39
C PHE A 18 -2.51 7.87 5.50
N ALA A 19 -2.27 6.66 5.98
CA ALA A 19 -0.95 6.06 6.00
C ALA A 19 -0.84 5.00 4.90
N LEU A 20 0.28 5.00 4.18
CA LEU A 20 0.62 3.97 3.21
C LEU A 20 1.79 3.16 3.73
N ALA A 21 1.56 1.86 3.96
CA ALA A 21 2.61 0.92 4.31
C ALA A 21 2.97 0.09 3.08
N THR A 22 4.26 -0.12 2.86
CA THR A 22 4.77 -1.02 1.82
C THR A 22 5.69 -2.03 2.47
N VAL A 23 5.50 -3.30 2.14
CA VAL A 23 6.40 -4.37 2.59
C VAL A 23 7.75 -4.16 1.92
N VAL A 24 8.76 -3.74 2.67
CA VAL A 24 10.12 -3.50 2.12
C VAL A 24 11.00 -4.75 2.13
N ARG A 25 10.71 -5.70 3.03
CA ARG A 25 11.45 -6.95 3.18
C ARG A 25 10.56 -7.98 3.86
N THR A 26 10.77 -9.25 3.54
CA THR A 26 10.17 -10.39 4.23
C THR A 26 11.25 -11.41 4.58
N TRP A 27 10.90 -12.37 5.44
CA TRP A 27 11.79 -13.48 5.80
C TRP A 27 11.06 -14.81 5.63
N ARG A 28 11.77 -15.83 5.12
CA ARG A 28 11.21 -17.14 4.73
C ARG A 28 9.98 -16.96 3.80
N SER A 29 8.98 -17.83 3.93
CA SER A 29 7.72 -17.72 3.20
C SER A 29 6.82 -16.71 3.90
N SER A 30 6.54 -15.60 3.22
CA SER A 30 5.57 -14.60 3.66
C SER A 30 4.39 -14.59 2.69
N PRO A 31 3.14 -14.48 3.16
CA PRO A 31 1.95 -14.44 2.31
C PRO A 31 1.96 -13.31 1.29
N ARG A 32 2.66 -12.21 1.60
CA ARG A 32 2.82 -11.05 0.72
C ARG A 32 4.30 -10.84 0.43
N MET A 33 4.62 -10.56 -0.83
CA MET A 33 5.98 -10.29 -1.29
C MET A 33 6.40 -8.85 -0.96
N PRO A 34 7.72 -8.55 -0.92
CA PRO A 34 8.20 -7.17 -0.96
C PRO A 34 7.58 -6.38 -2.12
N GLY A 35 7.22 -5.11 -1.86
CA GLY A 35 6.49 -4.24 -2.77
C GLY A 35 4.97 -4.38 -2.71
N ALA A 36 4.43 -5.29 -1.88
CA ALA A 36 3.02 -5.29 -1.54
C ALA A 36 2.67 -4.05 -0.70
N SER A 37 1.63 -3.35 -1.12
CA SER A 37 1.03 -2.18 -0.47
C SER A 37 -0.46 -2.26 -0.69
#